data_AF-A0A8W7PNW2-F1
#
_entry.id   AF-A0A8W7PNW2-F1
#
_cell.length_a   1.000
_cell.length_b   1.000
_cell.length_c   1.000
_cell.angle_alpha   90.00
_cell.angle_beta   90.00
_cell.angle_gamma   90.00
#
_symmetry.space_group_name_H-M   'P 1'
#
loop_
_entity.id
_entity.type
_entity.pdbx_description
1 polymer ?
#
loop_
_entity_poly.entity_id
_entity_poly.type
_entity_poly.pdbx_seq_one_letter_code
_entity_poly.pdbx_strand_id
1 'polypeptide(L)'
;MVNHRIPSVFSKTYVTPRRPFEKPRLDAELKIIGQYGLRNKREVWRVKYTLAKIRKAARELLTLEEKDEKRLFQAKMVNHRIPSVFSKTYVTPRRPFEKPRLDAELKIIGQYGLRNKREVWRVKYTLAKIRKAARELLTLEEKDEKRLFQGNALLRRLVRIGVLDESRMKLDYVLGLRIEDFLERRLQTQVFKLGLAKSYHHARVLIRQRHIRVRKQVVNVPSFIVRLDSQKHIDFSLKSPFGGGRPGRVKRKNLKKGQGGGGAAEEEEED
;
A
#
# COMPACT_ATOMS: atom_id res chain seq x y z
N MET A 1 -9.70 -37.24 10.83
CA MET A 1 -9.93 -36.03 10.01
C MET A 1 -10.88 -35.09 10.76
N VAL A 2 -10.35 -34.12 11.52
CA VAL A 2 -11.20 -33.19 12.28
C VAL A 2 -11.49 -31.98 11.41
N ASN A 3 -12.70 -31.91 10.86
CA ASN A 3 -13.22 -30.80 10.07
C ASN A 3 -13.24 -29.50 10.88
N HIS A 4 -12.16 -28.70 10.78
CA HIS A 4 -12.11 -27.36 11.34
C HIS A 4 -12.67 -26.36 10.32
N ARG A 5 -13.96 -26.03 10.45
CA ARG A 5 -14.57 -24.94 9.69
C ARG A 5 -13.88 -23.63 10.06
N ILE A 6 -13.42 -22.91 9.04
CA ILE A 6 -12.92 -21.53 9.12
C ILE A 6 -13.96 -20.67 9.88
N PRO A 7 -13.58 -19.91 10.93
CA PRO A 7 -14.52 -19.03 11.60
C PRO A 7 -14.99 -17.96 10.62
N SER A 8 -16.27 -18.04 10.26
CA SER A 8 -17.02 -17.02 9.53
C SER A 8 -16.82 -15.65 10.19
N VAL A 9 -16.45 -14.65 9.37
CA VAL A 9 -16.27 -13.24 9.73
C VAL A 9 -17.57 -12.54 10.15
N PHE A 10 -18.70 -13.26 10.18
CA PHE A 10 -19.94 -12.77 10.78
C PHE A 10 -19.98 -13.16 12.26
N SER A 11 -19.55 -12.24 13.13
CA SER A 11 -19.76 -12.42 14.57
C SER A 11 -21.25 -12.51 14.84
N LYS A 12 -21.70 -13.56 15.54
CA LYS A 12 -23.10 -13.68 15.97
C LYS A 12 -23.53 -12.41 16.69
N THR A 13 -24.61 -11.79 16.25
CA THR A 13 -25.15 -10.55 16.86
C THR A 13 -25.99 -10.84 18.09
N TYR A 14 -26.55 -12.04 18.21
CA TYR A 14 -27.27 -12.56 19.37
C TYR A 14 -27.13 -14.07 19.45
N VAL A 15 -27.47 -14.66 20.58
CA VAL A 15 -27.57 -16.11 20.77
C VAL A 15 -29.00 -16.45 21.16
N THR A 16 -29.58 -17.43 20.46
CA THR A 16 -30.89 -17.97 20.82
C THR A 16 -30.81 -18.69 22.17
N PRO A 17 -31.74 -18.43 23.09
CA PRO A 17 -31.84 -19.16 24.35
C PRO A 17 -31.85 -20.67 24.13
N ARG A 18 -31.18 -21.43 25.01
CA ARG A 18 -31.11 -22.90 24.93
C ARG A 18 -32.48 -23.57 24.93
N ARG A 19 -33.48 -22.95 25.57
CA ARG A 19 -34.88 -23.41 25.62
C ARG A 19 -35.81 -22.30 25.09
N PRO A 20 -36.04 -22.25 23.77
CA PRO A 20 -36.78 -21.16 23.12
C PRO A 20 -38.27 -21.05 23.51
N PHE A 21 -38.86 -22.10 24.08
CA PHE A 21 -40.30 -22.19 24.34
C PHE A 21 -40.71 -22.28 25.82
N GLU A 22 -39.79 -22.03 26.76
CA GLU A 22 -40.13 -21.96 28.20
C GLU A 22 -41.03 -20.74 28.50
N LYS A 23 -42.27 -21.01 28.93
CA LYS A 23 -43.27 -20.00 29.34
C LYS A 23 -42.70 -18.90 30.26
N PRO A 24 -42.06 -19.21 31.42
CA PRO A 24 -41.59 -18.16 32.33
C PRO A 24 -40.56 -17.22 31.70
N ARG A 25 -39.75 -17.72 30.76
CA ARG A 25 -38.77 -16.90 30.03
C ARG A 25 -39.45 -16.03 28.97
N LEU A 26 -40.45 -16.57 28.27
CA LEU A 26 -41.21 -15.83 27.28
C LEU A 26 -41.98 -14.67 27.93
N ASP A 27 -42.57 -14.90 29.09
CA ASP A 27 -43.30 -13.89 29.86
C ASP A 27 -42.37 -12.78 30.35
N ALA A 28 -41.19 -13.14 30.87
CA ALA A 28 -40.16 -12.18 31.25
C ALA A 28 -39.65 -11.36 30.06
N GLU A 29 -39.46 -11.98 28.88
CA GLU A 29 -39.03 -11.28 27.67
C GLU A 29 -40.11 -10.35 27.12
N LEU A 30 -41.39 -10.76 27.18
CA LEU A 30 -42.52 -9.91 26.80
C LEU A 30 -42.70 -8.73 27.76
N LYS A 31 -42.51 -8.93 29.06
CA LYS A 31 -42.52 -7.85 30.05
C LYS A 31 -41.44 -6.81 29.77
N ILE A 32 -40.21 -7.25 29.45
CA ILE A 32 -39.10 -6.36 29.08
C ILE A 32 -39.41 -5.63 27.76
N ILE A 33 -39.99 -6.34 26.78
CA ILE A 33 -40.40 -5.72 25.52
C ILE A 33 -41.43 -4.61 25.75
N GLY A 34 -42.45 -4.86 26.57
CA GLY A 34 -43.47 -3.87 26.90
C GLY A 34 -42.94 -2.70 27.71
N GLN A 35 -42.10 -2.96 28.72
CA GLN A 35 -41.54 -1.91 29.59
C GLN A 35 -40.61 -0.95 28.84
N TYR A 36 -39.84 -1.45 27.86
CA TYR A 36 -38.81 -0.68 27.16
C TYR A 36 -39.13 -0.42 25.68
N GLY A 37 -40.34 -0.72 25.22
CA GLY A 37 -40.80 -0.44 23.84
C GLY A 37 -39.99 -1.14 22.74
N LEU A 38 -39.52 -2.37 22.98
CA LEU A 38 -38.70 -3.10 22.01
C LEU A 38 -39.56 -3.71 20.90
N ARG A 39 -39.01 -3.88 19.69
CA ARG A 39 -39.81 -4.36 18.55
C ARG A 39 -39.99 -5.87 18.54
N ASN A 40 -39.02 -6.61 19.08
CA ASN A 40 -39.03 -8.07 19.06
C ASN A 40 -38.11 -8.71 20.11
N LYS A 41 -38.34 -9.99 20.40
CA LYS A 41 -37.51 -10.80 21.32
C LYS A 41 -36.04 -10.89 20.91
N ARG A 42 -35.75 -10.73 19.61
CA ARG A 42 -34.36 -10.72 19.09
C ARG A 42 -33.56 -9.52 19.60
N GLU A 43 -34.19 -8.37 19.87
CA GLU A 43 -33.51 -7.22 20.49
C GLU A 43 -33.14 -7.52 21.94
N VAL A 44 -34.03 -8.14 22.70
CA VAL A 44 -33.73 -8.63 24.06
C VAL A 44 -32.55 -9.61 24.03
N TRP A 45 -32.52 -10.53 23.07
CA TRP A 45 -31.41 -11.49 22.93
C TRP A 45 -30.09 -10.83 22.51
N ARG A 46 -30.12 -9.78 21.68
CA ARG A 46 -28.93 -8.98 21.33
C ARG A 46 -28.33 -8.33 22.57
N VAL A 47 -29.17 -7.67 23.39
CA VAL A 47 -28.72 -6.99 24.61
C VAL A 47 -28.23 -7.99 25.67
N LYS A 48 -28.93 -9.11 25.87
CA LYS A 48 -28.46 -10.17 26.78
C LYS A 48 -27.11 -10.74 26.32
N TYR A 49 -26.90 -10.87 25.01
CA TYR A 49 -25.66 -11.37 24.44
C TYR A 49 -24.49 -10.38 24.62
N THR A 50 -24.70 -9.09 24.37
CA THR A 50 -23.67 -8.07 24.62
C THR A 50 -23.31 -7.97 26.09
N LEU A 51 -24.31 -8.01 26.98
CA LEU A 51 -24.10 -8.01 28.43
C LEU A 51 -23.31 -9.24 28.89
N ALA A 52 -23.62 -10.42 28.36
CA ALA A 52 -22.86 -11.64 28.66
C ALA A 52 -21.40 -11.52 28.20
N LYS A 53 -21.14 -10.90 27.04
CA LYS A 53 -19.78 -10.65 26.52
C LYS A 53 -19.01 -9.68 27.42
N ILE A 54 -19.65 -8.59 27.85
CA ILE A 54 -19.05 -7.61 28.78
C ILE A 54 -18.73 -8.28 30.12
N ARG A 55 -19.67 -9.06 30.68
CA ARG A 55 -19.47 -9.80 31.95
C ARG A 55 -18.39 -10.88 31.84
N LYS A 56 -18.19 -11.46 30.66
CA LYS A 56 -17.10 -12.42 30.42
C LYS A 56 -15.76 -11.70 30.38
N ALA A 57 -15.66 -10.60 29.63
CA ALA A 57 -14.45 -9.79 29.56
C ALA A 57 -14.06 -9.22 30.94
N ALA A 58 -15.03 -8.76 31.73
CA ALA A 58 -14.79 -8.28 33.09
C ALA A 58 -14.28 -9.38 34.03
N ARG A 59 -14.84 -10.60 33.94
CA ARG A 59 -14.34 -11.77 34.70
C ARG A 59 -12.93 -12.14 34.28
N GLU A 60 -12.66 -12.20 32.98
CA GLU A 60 -11.33 -12.44 32.45
C GLU A 60 -10.34 -11.40 32.99
N LEU A 61 -10.69 -10.11 33.01
CA LEU A 61 -9.85 -9.04 33.57
C LEU A 61 -9.62 -9.13 35.09
N LEU A 62 -10.63 -9.51 35.86
CA LEU A 62 -10.55 -9.64 37.33
C LEU A 62 -9.70 -10.85 37.78
N THR A 63 -9.59 -11.88 36.94
CA THR A 63 -8.79 -13.09 37.23
C THR A 63 -7.34 -13.01 36.74
N LEU A 64 -6.91 -11.87 36.20
CA LEU A 64 -5.53 -11.67 35.74
C LEU A 64 -4.63 -11.27 36.93
N GLU A 65 -4.15 -12.26 37.68
CA GLU A 65 -2.88 -12.10 38.40
C GLU A 65 -1.73 -12.03 37.37
N GLU A 66 -0.67 -11.28 37.70
CA GLU A 66 0.42 -10.77 36.85
C GLU A 66 1.22 -11.78 35.98
N LYS A 67 0.82 -13.05 35.84
CA LYS A 67 1.55 -14.09 35.09
C LYS A 67 1.10 -14.32 33.63
N ASP A 68 0.35 -13.40 33.03
CA ASP A 68 -0.33 -13.64 31.76
C ASP A 68 0.27 -12.95 30.51
N GLU A 69 1.55 -12.53 30.54
CA GLU A 69 2.24 -12.15 29.29
C GLU A 69 2.31 -13.31 28.28
N LYS A 70 2.52 -14.54 28.78
CA LYS A 70 2.56 -15.75 27.95
C LYS A 70 1.20 -16.09 27.35
N ARG A 71 0.11 -15.86 28.09
CA ARG A 71 -1.27 -16.05 27.59
C ARG A 71 -1.68 -14.96 26.61
N LEU A 72 -1.30 -13.70 26.84
CA LEU A 72 -1.49 -12.62 25.86
C LEU A 72 -0.71 -12.88 24.55
N PHE A 73 0.48 -13.46 24.65
CA PHE A 73 1.28 -13.86 23.50
C PHE A 73 0.65 -15.05 22.75
N GLN A 74 0.21 -16.10 23.45
CA GLN A 74 -0.51 -17.24 22.85
C GLN A 74 -1.88 -16.84 22.26
N ALA A 75 -2.63 -15.93 22.91
CA ALA A 75 -3.93 -15.45 22.43
C ALA A 75 -3.83 -14.58 21.17
N LYS A 76 -2.65 -13.98 20.91
CA LYS A 76 -2.34 -13.28 19.65
C LYS A 76 -1.94 -14.23 18.52
N MET A 77 -1.70 -15.51 18.79
CA MET A 77 -1.37 -16.49 17.76
C MET A 77 -2.62 -17.04 17.09
N VAL A 78 -2.62 -17.03 15.76
CA VAL A 78 -3.56 -17.83 14.97
C VAL A 78 -2.77 -19.05 14.49
N ASN A 79 -3.22 -20.25 14.81
CA ASN A 79 -2.53 -21.51 14.48
C ASN A 79 -1.06 -21.55 14.95
N HIS A 80 -0.77 -21.14 16.20
CA HIS A 80 0.58 -21.14 16.80
C HIS A 80 1.62 -20.30 16.04
N ARG A 81 1.17 -19.30 15.28
CA ARG A 81 2.04 -18.38 14.53
C ARG A 81 1.66 -16.95 14.82
N ILE A 82 2.67 -16.09 14.87
CA ILE A 82 2.48 -14.63 14.87
C ILE A 82 1.85 -14.26 13.51
N PRO A 83 0.66 -13.63 13.49
CA PRO A 83 0.02 -13.26 12.24
C PRO A 83 0.85 -12.20 11.51
N SER A 84 1.02 -12.38 10.19
CA SER A 84 1.66 -11.36 9.38
C SER A 84 0.78 -10.11 9.30
N VAL A 85 1.36 -8.95 9.62
CA VAL A 85 0.64 -7.67 9.55
C VAL A 85 0.69 -7.15 8.11
N PHE A 86 -0.44 -7.15 7.43
CA PHE A 86 -0.60 -6.56 6.11
C PHE A 86 -1.49 -5.32 6.18
N SER A 87 -1.19 -4.32 5.35
CA SER A 87 -1.99 -3.10 5.26
C SER A 87 -2.22 -2.69 3.82
N LYS A 88 -3.34 -2.01 3.58
CA LYS A 88 -3.67 -1.48 2.26
C LYS A 88 -2.80 -0.26 1.95
N THR A 89 -2.40 -0.14 0.69
CA THR A 89 -1.55 0.96 0.19
C THR A 89 -2.31 1.98 -0.66
N TYR A 90 -3.61 1.78 -0.86
CA TYR A 90 -4.49 2.69 -1.60
C TYR A 90 -5.91 2.62 -1.03
N VAL A 91 -6.69 3.65 -1.32
CA VAL A 91 -8.13 3.71 -1.03
C VAL A 91 -8.85 4.11 -2.31
N THR A 92 -9.98 3.46 -2.58
CA THR A 92 -10.83 3.77 -3.74
C THR A 92 -11.64 5.04 -3.48
N PRO A 93 -11.88 5.89 -4.50
CA PRO A 93 -12.75 7.05 -4.37
C PRO A 93 -14.15 6.66 -3.89
N ARG A 94 -14.79 7.52 -3.09
CA ARG A 94 -16.15 7.29 -2.57
C ARG A 94 -17.18 7.25 -3.69
N ARG A 95 -17.09 8.18 -4.65
CA ARG A 95 -18.01 8.31 -5.79
C ARG A 95 -17.34 7.77 -7.06
N PRO A 96 -17.81 6.64 -7.62
CA PRO A 96 -17.15 5.99 -8.76
C PRO A 96 -17.18 6.81 -10.06
N PHE A 97 -18.26 7.53 -10.33
CA PHE A 97 -18.51 8.20 -11.62
C PHE A 97 -18.59 9.72 -11.44
N GLU A 98 -17.43 10.35 -11.25
CA GLU A 98 -17.30 11.82 -11.24
C GLU A 98 -16.45 12.23 -12.43
N LYS A 99 -17.09 12.77 -13.47
CA LYS A 99 -16.42 13.25 -14.68
C LYS A 99 -15.16 14.10 -14.40
N PRO A 100 -15.20 15.16 -13.57
CA PRO A 100 -14.00 15.98 -13.32
C PRO A 100 -12.85 15.20 -12.69
N ARG A 101 -13.14 14.24 -11.79
CA ARG A 101 -12.12 13.39 -11.19
C ARG A 101 -11.54 12.41 -12.21
N LEU A 102 -12.39 11.81 -13.05
CA LEU A 102 -11.97 10.85 -14.08
C LEU A 102 -11.04 11.52 -15.08
N ASP A 103 -11.39 12.73 -15.54
CA ASP A 103 -10.61 13.51 -16.49
C ASP A 103 -9.26 13.94 -15.89
N ALA A 104 -9.26 14.43 -14.65
CA ALA A 104 -8.02 14.78 -13.93
C ALA A 104 -7.10 13.57 -13.72
N GLU A 105 -7.67 12.42 -13.33
CA GLU A 105 -6.90 11.18 -13.18
C GLU A 105 -6.32 10.70 -14.52
N LEU A 106 -7.08 10.83 -15.62
CA LEU A 106 -6.63 10.43 -16.95
C LEU A 106 -5.48 11.31 -17.44
N LYS A 107 -5.57 12.63 -17.21
CA LYS A 107 -4.49 13.59 -17.51
C LYS A 107 -3.18 13.21 -16.80
N ILE A 108 -3.24 12.94 -15.49
CA ILE A 108 -2.07 12.51 -14.71
C ILE A 108 -1.50 11.19 -15.22
N ILE A 109 -2.37 10.23 -15.57
CA ILE A 109 -1.95 8.93 -16.10
C ILE A 109 -1.21 9.08 -17.42
N GLY A 110 -1.74 9.91 -18.33
CA GLY A 110 -1.12 10.21 -19.62
C GLY A 110 0.22 10.92 -19.46
N GLN A 111 0.26 11.98 -18.65
CA GLN A 111 1.47 12.78 -18.43
C GLN A 111 2.64 11.97 -17.86
N TYR A 112 2.40 11.06 -16.93
CA TYR A 112 3.46 10.31 -16.26
C TYR A 112 3.63 8.87 -16.76
N GLY A 113 2.89 8.47 -17.80
CA GLY A 113 2.92 7.10 -18.35
C GLY A 113 2.57 6.02 -17.33
N LEU A 114 1.51 6.25 -16.53
CA LEU A 114 1.08 5.31 -15.50
C LEU A 114 0.28 4.15 -16.10
N ARG A 115 0.34 2.96 -15.50
CA ARG A 115 -0.41 1.79 -16.01
C ARG A 115 -1.88 1.81 -15.60
N ASN A 116 -2.19 2.30 -14.40
CA ASN A 116 -3.53 2.21 -13.83
C ASN A 116 -3.86 3.37 -12.87
N LYS A 117 -5.16 3.60 -12.65
CA LYS A 117 -5.66 4.54 -11.64
C LYS A 117 -5.21 4.19 -10.23
N ARG A 118 -4.93 2.91 -9.96
CA ARG A 118 -4.41 2.45 -8.67
C ARG A 118 -3.07 3.09 -8.32
N GLU A 119 -2.17 3.32 -9.27
CA GLU A 119 -0.92 4.04 -9.03
C GLU A 119 -1.17 5.47 -8.54
N VAL A 120 -2.14 6.17 -9.15
CA VAL A 120 -2.58 7.50 -8.68
C VAL A 120 -3.18 7.40 -7.28
N TRP A 121 -4.06 6.42 -7.02
CA TRP A 121 -4.70 6.26 -5.71
C TRP A 121 -3.72 5.89 -4.59
N ARG A 122 -2.63 5.18 -4.90
CA ARG A 122 -1.55 4.92 -3.94
C ARG A 122 -0.89 6.21 -3.50
N VAL A 123 -0.54 7.08 -4.44
CA VAL A 123 0.08 8.39 -4.14
C VAL A 123 -0.89 9.30 -3.39
N LYS A 124 -2.17 9.35 -3.82
CA LYS A 124 -3.23 10.08 -3.10
C LYS A 124 -3.35 9.59 -1.65
N TYR A 125 -3.32 8.28 -1.43
CA TYR A 125 -3.42 7.70 -0.10
C TYR A 125 -2.21 8.01 0.79
N THR A 126 -0.98 7.93 0.25
CA THR A 126 0.22 8.30 1.00
C THR A 126 0.23 9.79 1.34
N LEU A 127 -0.16 10.65 0.40
CA LEU A 127 -0.27 12.09 0.61
C LEU A 127 -1.33 12.45 1.65
N ALA A 128 -2.47 11.75 1.65
CA ALA A 128 -3.51 11.91 2.66
C ALA A 128 -3.01 11.55 4.07
N LYS A 129 -2.20 10.49 4.21
CA LYS A 129 -1.57 10.12 5.50
C LYS A 129 -0.60 11.19 5.98
N ILE A 130 0.25 11.70 5.09
CA ILE A 130 1.24 12.74 5.39
C ILE A 130 0.52 14.02 5.83
N ARG A 131 -0.51 14.45 5.09
CA ARG A 131 -1.33 15.61 5.46
C ARG A 131 -2.07 15.42 6.78
N LYS A 132 -2.60 14.22 7.04
CA LYS A 132 -3.25 13.92 8.32
C LYS A 132 -2.28 14.11 9.48
N ALA A 133 -1.09 13.53 9.39
CA ALA A 133 -0.05 13.69 10.41
C ALA A 133 0.35 15.17 10.56
N ALA A 134 0.55 15.90 9.47
CA ALA A 134 0.88 17.33 9.54
C ALA A 134 -0.22 18.15 10.24
N ARG A 135 -1.50 17.89 9.96
CA ARG A 135 -2.62 18.58 10.65
C ARG A 135 -2.65 18.29 12.15
N GLU A 136 -2.44 17.04 12.56
CA GLU A 136 -2.39 16.65 13.98
C GLU A 136 -1.20 17.30 14.71
N LEU A 137 -0.08 17.53 14.03
CA LEU A 137 1.07 18.21 14.61
C LEU A 137 0.88 19.74 14.66
N LEU A 138 0.19 20.31 13.67
CA LEU A 138 -0.08 21.75 13.61
C LEU A 138 -1.07 22.23 14.68
N THR A 139 -1.91 21.34 15.22
CA THR A 139 -2.81 21.66 16.34
C THR A 139 -2.11 21.74 17.69
N LEU A 140 -0.89 21.19 17.80
CA LEU A 140 -0.09 21.25 19.02
C LEU A 140 0.67 22.57 19.10
N GLU A 141 1.06 22.99 20.31
CA GLU A 141 1.89 24.17 20.52
C GLU A 141 3.25 24.03 19.83
N GLU A 142 3.85 25.13 19.40
CA GLU A 142 5.10 25.13 18.61
C GLU A 142 6.28 24.47 19.33
N LYS A 143 6.34 24.60 20.66
CA LYS A 143 7.41 24.08 21.51
C LYS A 143 7.13 22.68 22.06
N ASP A 144 6.00 22.07 21.71
CA ASP A 144 5.67 20.72 22.14
C ASP A 144 6.68 19.70 21.61
N GLU A 145 7.17 18.82 22.49
CA GLU A 145 8.23 17.85 22.15
C GLU A 145 7.81 16.91 21.01
N LYS A 146 6.54 16.50 21.00
CA LYS A 146 6.00 15.60 19.98
C LYS A 146 5.91 16.32 18.63
N ARG A 147 5.49 17.58 18.60
CA ARG A 147 5.50 18.43 17.39
C ARG A 147 6.91 18.57 16.84
N LEU A 148 7.87 18.93 17.69
CA LEU A 148 9.26 19.12 17.28
C LEU A 148 9.89 17.83 16.74
N PHE A 149 9.74 16.71 17.46
CA PHE A 149 10.35 15.45 17.06
C PHE A 149 9.71 14.87 15.79
N GLN A 150 8.38 14.67 15.81
CA GLN A 150 7.68 14.05 14.68
C GLN A 150 7.61 14.96 13.47
N GLY A 151 7.46 16.28 13.67
CA GLY A 151 7.46 17.28 12.61
C GLY A 151 8.80 17.32 11.87
N ASN A 152 9.91 17.40 12.60
CA ASN A 152 11.25 17.38 12.00
C ASN A 152 11.55 16.06 11.29
N ALA A 153 11.13 14.93 11.84
CA ALA A 153 11.27 13.63 11.18
C ALA A 153 10.49 13.56 9.86
N LEU A 154 9.27 14.12 9.83
CA LEU A 154 8.44 14.18 8.63
C LEU A 154 9.09 15.06 7.55
N LEU A 155 9.52 16.27 7.91
CA LEU A 155 10.16 17.23 7.01
C LEU A 155 11.46 16.66 6.42
N ARG A 156 12.35 16.13 7.26
CA ARG A 156 13.61 15.52 6.81
C ARG A 156 13.38 14.39 5.81
N ARG A 157 12.34 13.57 6.00
CA ARG A 157 12.01 12.49 5.06
C ARG A 157 11.52 13.01 3.71
N LEU A 158 10.72 14.08 3.70
CA LEU A 158 10.21 14.70 2.47
C LEU A 158 11.33 15.38 1.67
N VAL A 159 12.21 16.11 2.35
CA VAL A 159 13.41 16.73 1.76
C VAL A 159 14.34 15.66 1.19
N ARG A 160 14.65 14.60 1.95
CA ARG A 160 15.51 13.50 1.48
C ARG A 160 15.02 12.84 0.19
N ILE A 161 13.70 12.76 0.01
CA ILE A 161 13.09 12.25 -1.22
C ILE A 161 13.12 13.29 -2.34
N GLY A 162 13.14 14.58 -2.00
CA GLY A 162 13.07 15.70 -2.92
C GLY A 162 11.65 16.11 -3.30
N VAL A 163 10.65 15.82 -2.45
CA VAL A 163 9.26 16.29 -2.64
C VAL A 163 9.12 17.74 -2.14
N LEU A 164 9.88 18.09 -1.10
CA LEU A 164 9.90 19.42 -0.51
C LEU A 164 11.32 19.99 -0.66
N ASP A 165 11.39 21.27 -0.94
CA ASP A 165 12.66 21.99 -1.03
C ASP A 165 13.18 22.38 0.37
N GLU A 166 14.49 22.54 0.50
CA GLU A 166 15.16 22.88 1.77
C GLU A 166 14.74 24.26 2.28
N SER A 167 14.46 25.20 1.36
CA SER A 167 13.95 26.54 1.71
C SER A 167 12.55 26.51 2.36
N ARG A 168 11.77 25.43 2.13
CA ARG A 168 10.37 25.31 2.54
C ARG A 168 10.18 24.31 3.68
N MET A 169 11.15 24.19 4.60
CA MET A 169 11.10 23.29 5.75
C MET A 169 10.14 23.76 6.87
N LYS A 170 8.88 24.01 6.53
CA LYS A 170 7.78 24.26 7.49
C LYS A 170 6.63 23.29 7.25
N LEU A 171 5.90 22.95 8.32
CA LEU A 171 4.78 22.00 8.26
C LEU A 171 3.62 22.52 7.39
N ASP A 172 3.45 23.83 7.26
CA ASP A 172 2.38 24.43 6.45
C ASP A 172 2.52 24.09 4.96
N TYR A 173 3.75 24.08 4.43
CA TYR A 173 4.01 23.70 3.04
C TYR A 173 3.69 22.23 2.76
N VAL A 174 3.75 21.37 3.78
CA VAL A 174 3.35 19.96 3.66
C VAL A 174 1.86 19.83 3.33
N LEU A 175 1.02 20.75 3.82
CA LEU A 175 -0.40 20.79 3.50
C LEU A 175 -0.67 21.23 2.06
N GLY A 176 0.24 21.98 1.44
CA GLY A 176 0.16 22.43 0.04
C GLY A 176 0.64 21.42 -1.00
N LEU A 177 1.26 20.31 -0.61
CA LEU A 177 1.87 19.34 -1.53
C LEU A 177 0.86 18.73 -2.52
N ARG A 178 1.22 18.67 -3.79
CA ARG A 178 0.38 18.10 -4.83
C ARG A 178 0.77 16.65 -5.12
N ILE A 179 -0.01 15.98 -5.97
CA ILE A 179 0.23 14.57 -6.32
C ILE A 179 1.44 14.47 -7.24
N GLU A 180 1.59 15.47 -8.10
CA GLU A 180 2.64 15.66 -9.08
C GLU A 180 4.02 15.63 -8.40
N ASP A 181 4.18 16.33 -7.28
CA ASP A 181 5.45 16.42 -6.54
C ASP A 181 5.98 15.02 -6.14
N PHE A 182 5.09 14.06 -5.86
CA PHE A 182 5.49 12.67 -5.60
C PHE A 182 5.72 11.85 -6.88
N LEU A 183 4.94 12.10 -7.94
CA LEU A 183 5.08 11.40 -9.22
C LEU A 183 6.38 11.79 -9.93
N GLU A 184 6.83 13.04 -9.77
CA GLU A 184 8.10 13.51 -10.30
C GLU A 184 9.32 12.82 -9.68
N ARG A 185 9.22 12.30 -8.45
CA ARG A 185 10.33 11.61 -7.76
C ARG A 185 10.43 10.12 -8.07
N ARG A 186 9.59 9.60 -8.97
CA ARG A 186 9.65 8.19 -9.40
C ARG A 186 10.83 7.93 -10.32
N LEU A 187 11.40 6.73 -10.25
CA LEU A 187 12.49 6.33 -11.14
C LEU A 187 12.09 6.45 -12.61
N GLN A 188 10.84 6.12 -12.95
CA GLN A 188 10.32 6.25 -14.31
C GLN A 188 10.44 7.68 -14.86
N THR A 189 10.09 8.68 -14.05
CA THR A 189 10.09 10.09 -14.47
C THR A 189 11.49 10.66 -14.44
N GLN A 190 12.29 10.28 -13.44
CA GLN A 190 13.70 10.65 -13.34
C GLN A 190 14.54 10.15 -14.51
N VAL A 191 14.35 8.89 -14.95
CA VAL A 191 15.05 8.31 -16.12
C VAL A 191 14.71 9.08 -17.40
N PHE A 192 13.46 9.54 -17.56
CA PHE A 192 13.07 10.39 -18.69
C PHE A 192 13.67 11.80 -18.59
N LYS A 193 13.58 12.45 -17.42
CA LYS A 193 14.14 13.79 -17.18
C LYS A 193 15.67 13.83 -17.39
N LEU A 194 16.38 12.73 -17.11
CA LEU A 194 17.81 12.59 -17.35
C LEU A 194 18.18 12.30 -18.83
N GLY A 195 17.21 12.17 -19.72
CA GLY A 195 17.46 11.91 -21.15
C GLY A 195 17.83 10.47 -21.50
N LEU A 196 17.88 9.55 -20.54
CA LEU A 196 18.17 8.12 -20.77
C LEU A 196 17.06 7.40 -21.55
N ALA A 197 15.86 7.98 -21.58
CA ALA A 197 14.73 7.46 -22.32
C ALA A 197 14.00 8.57 -23.09
N LYS A 198 13.54 8.23 -24.29
CA LYS A 198 12.77 9.15 -25.18
C LYS A 198 11.35 9.49 -24.69
N SER A 199 10.78 8.70 -23.79
CA SER A 199 9.41 8.85 -23.29
C SER A 199 9.25 8.16 -21.93
N TYR A 200 8.25 8.55 -21.13
CA TYR A 200 7.88 7.86 -19.90
C TYR A 200 7.53 6.38 -20.10
N HIS A 201 6.93 6.03 -21.25
CA HIS A 201 6.63 4.64 -21.59
C HIS A 201 7.90 3.85 -21.89
N HIS A 202 8.84 4.47 -22.62
CA HIS A 202 10.15 3.88 -22.90
C HIS A 202 10.95 3.66 -21.60
N ALA A 203 10.99 4.66 -20.72
CA ALA A 203 11.65 4.54 -19.40
C ALA A 203 11.10 3.35 -18.59
N ARG A 204 9.77 3.16 -18.60
CA ARG A 204 9.12 2.05 -17.90
C ARG A 204 9.57 0.68 -18.43
N VAL A 205 9.70 0.55 -19.75
CA VAL A 205 10.16 -0.68 -20.40
C VAL A 205 11.62 -0.96 -20.03
N LEU A 206 12.50 0.04 -20.14
CA LEU A 206 13.91 -0.09 -19.78
C LEU A 206 14.12 -0.53 -18.34
N ILE A 207 13.37 0.07 -17.41
CA ILE A 207 13.40 -0.31 -15.99
C ILE A 207 12.96 -1.76 -15.81
N ARG A 208 11.79 -2.15 -16.35
CA ARG A 208 11.28 -3.52 -16.19
C ARG A 208 12.20 -4.58 -16.80
N GLN A 209 12.84 -4.25 -17.92
CA GLN A 209 13.80 -5.11 -18.61
C GLN A 209 15.20 -5.11 -17.97
N ARG A 210 15.37 -4.44 -16.82
CA ARG A 210 16.61 -4.45 -16.01
C ARG A 210 17.79 -3.73 -16.68
N HIS A 211 17.51 -2.73 -17.51
CA HIS A 211 18.53 -1.93 -18.18
C HIS A 211 19.03 -0.75 -17.34
N ILE A 212 18.28 -0.33 -16.32
CA ILE A 212 18.61 0.82 -15.46
C ILE A 212 19.13 0.34 -14.10
N ARG A 213 20.18 1.01 -13.61
CA ARG A 213 20.69 0.87 -12.25
C ARG A 213 20.57 2.19 -11.48
N VAL A 214 20.51 2.08 -10.17
CA VAL A 214 20.68 3.19 -9.23
C VAL A 214 21.91 2.85 -8.39
N ARG A 215 22.96 3.67 -8.46
CA ARG A 215 24.30 3.34 -7.95
C ARG A 215 24.80 2.04 -8.57
N LYS A 216 25.11 1.02 -7.76
CA LYS A 216 25.59 -0.30 -8.24
C LYS A 216 24.46 -1.31 -8.45
N GLN A 217 23.23 -1.00 -8.02
CA GLN A 217 22.13 -1.96 -7.99
C GLN A 217 21.16 -1.75 -9.15
N VAL A 218 20.81 -2.85 -9.83
CA VAL A 218 19.76 -2.84 -10.86
C VAL A 218 18.39 -2.75 -10.21
N VAL A 219 17.55 -1.83 -10.68
CA VAL A 219 16.20 -1.59 -10.16
C VAL A 219 15.19 -1.87 -11.26
N ASN A 220 14.22 -2.75 -10.98
CA ASN A 220 13.18 -3.17 -11.94
C ASN A 220 11.77 -2.63 -11.63
N VAL A 221 11.64 -1.74 -10.63
CA VAL A 221 10.37 -1.18 -10.17
C VAL A 221 10.24 0.28 -10.61
N PRO A 222 9.33 0.63 -11.55
CA PRO A 222 9.13 2.01 -12.01
C PRO A 222 8.60 2.97 -10.93
N SER A 223 7.95 2.44 -9.89
CA SER A 223 7.46 3.20 -8.74
C SER A 223 8.52 3.40 -7.65
N PHE A 224 9.78 3.04 -7.90
CA PHE A 224 10.87 3.32 -6.97
C PHE A 224 11.01 4.82 -6.79
N ILE A 225 11.06 5.28 -5.54
CA ILE A 225 11.19 6.69 -5.20
C ILE A 225 12.68 7.01 -5.09
N VAL A 226 13.16 7.90 -5.95
CA VAL A 226 14.58 8.27 -6.04
C VAL A 226 14.88 9.38 -5.03
N ARG A 227 15.78 9.08 -4.09
CA ARG A 227 16.35 10.08 -3.17
C ARG A 227 17.26 11.06 -3.93
N LEU A 228 17.36 12.29 -3.46
CA LEU A 228 18.20 13.33 -4.08
C LEU A 228 19.65 12.86 -4.27
N ASP A 229 20.27 12.28 -3.24
CA ASP A 229 21.66 11.80 -3.29
C ASP A 229 21.89 10.69 -4.33
N SER A 230 20.86 9.89 -4.61
CA SER A 230 20.94 8.78 -5.56
C SER A 230 20.61 9.19 -6.99
N GLN A 231 20.07 10.39 -7.20
CA GLN A 231 19.65 10.88 -8.52
C GLN A 231 20.82 10.98 -9.51
N LYS A 232 21.98 11.47 -9.05
CA LYS A 232 23.22 11.57 -9.85
C LYS A 232 23.77 10.21 -10.28
N HIS A 233 23.35 9.14 -9.62
CA HIS A 233 23.87 7.79 -9.81
C HIS A 233 22.89 6.90 -10.60
N ILE A 234 21.98 7.50 -11.36
CA ILE A 234 21.08 6.79 -12.27
C ILE A 234 21.77 6.66 -13.61
N ASP A 235 21.94 5.45 -14.08
CA ASP A 235 22.63 5.16 -15.33
C ASP A 235 22.18 3.80 -15.88
N PHE A 236 22.62 3.46 -17.09
CA PHE A 236 22.49 2.11 -17.62
C PHE A 236 23.30 1.12 -16.79
N SER A 237 22.76 -0.10 -16.68
CA SER A 237 23.44 -1.21 -16.04
C SER A 237 24.63 -1.64 -16.89
N LEU A 238 25.79 -1.86 -16.26
CA LEU A 238 26.99 -2.36 -16.96
C LEU A 238 26.76 -3.74 -17.62
N LYS A 239 25.83 -4.53 -17.08
CA LYS A 239 25.45 -5.83 -17.65
C LYS A 239 24.45 -5.71 -18.80
N SER A 240 23.88 -4.52 -19.01
CA SER A 240 22.92 -4.25 -20.07
C SER A 240 23.65 -4.03 -21.40
N PRO A 241 23.06 -4.43 -22.54
CA PRO A 241 23.58 -4.07 -23.87
C PRO A 241 23.81 -2.56 -24.04
N PHE A 242 22.98 -1.72 -23.39
CA PHE A 242 23.10 -0.26 -23.44
C PHE A 242 24.23 0.31 -22.57
N GLY A 243 24.78 -0.47 -21.64
CA GLY A 243 25.88 -0.06 -20.75
C GLY A 243 27.20 -0.75 -21.06
N GLY A 244 27.38 -1.24 -22.30
CA GLY A 244 28.58 -1.97 -22.73
C GLY A 244 28.56 -3.47 -22.46
N GLY A 245 27.45 -4.01 -21.95
CA GLY A 245 27.27 -5.44 -21.72
C GLY A 245 27.04 -6.25 -23.01
N ARG A 246 27.03 -7.58 -22.87
CA ARG A 246 26.84 -8.51 -23.99
C ARG A 246 25.56 -8.20 -24.77
N PRO A 247 25.59 -8.20 -26.12
CA PRO A 247 24.40 -8.05 -26.95
C PRO A 247 23.30 -9.08 -26.59
N GLY A 248 22.05 -8.63 -26.65
CA GLY A 248 20.88 -9.46 -26.31
C GLY A 248 20.69 -10.67 -27.24
N ARG A 249 19.92 -11.66 -26.78
CA ARG A 249 19.66 -12.92 -27.51
C ARG A 249 19.21 -12.71 -28.95
N VAL A 250 18.29 -11.77 -29.20
CA VAL A 250 17.78 -11.49 -30.54
C VAL A 250 18.87 -10.93 -31.46
N LYS A 251 19.64 -9.94 -31.00
CA LYS A 251 20.77 -9.39 -31.76
C LYS A 251 21.81 -10.47 -32.08
N ARG A 252 22.13 -11.33 -31.11
CA ARG A 252 23.03 -12.47 -31.32
C ARG A 252 22.49 -13.49 -32.33
N LYS A 253 21.18 -13.80 -32.28
CA LYS A 253 20.54 -14.71 -33.24
C LYS A 253 20.57 -14.14 -34.66
N ASN A 254 20.33 -12.84 -34.80
CA ASN A 254 20.35 -12.16 -36.10
C ASN A 254 21.78 -12.09 -36.68
N LEU A 255 22.79 -11.80 -35.86
CA LEU A 255 24.20 -11.85 -36.29
C LEU A 255 24.60 -13.24 -36.77
N LYS A 256 24.19 -14.30 -36.06
CA LYS A 256 24.44 -15.69 -36.49
C LYS A 256 23.74 -16.03 -37.80
N LYS A 257 22.52 -15.53 -38.02
CA LYS A 257 21.81 -15.70 -39.31
C LYS A 257 22.49 -14.96 -40.45
N GLY A 258 22.96 -13.74 -40.22
CA GLY A 258 23.69 -12.96 -41.23
C GLY A 258 25.00 -13.60 -41.64
N GLN A 259 25.71 -14.23 -40.70
CA GLN A 259 26.95 -14.97 -40.99
C GLN A 259 26.70 -16.29 -41.75
N GLY A 260 25.53 -16.92 -41.58
CA GLY A 260 25.20 -18.17 -42.27
C GLY A 260 24.56 -18.00 -43.66
N GLY A 261 24.31 -16.76 -44.11
CA GLY A 261 23.71 -16.47 -45.41
C GLY A 261 24.68 -15.97 -46.48
N GLY A 262 25.97 -15.83 -46.16
CA GLY A 262 27.00 -15.33 -47.08
C GLY A 262 27.99 -16.40 -47.57
N GLY A 263 27.71 -17.69 -47.34
CA GLY A 263 28.62 -18.79 -47.70
C GLY A 263 28.00 -19.83 -48.64
N ALA A 264 27.01 -19.45 -49.45
CA ALA A 264 26.35 -20.34 -50.40
C ALA A 264 26.21 -19.72 -51.80
N ALA A 265 27.10 -18.79 -52.17
CA ALA A 265 27.06 -18.08 -53.45
C ALA A 265 28.44 -17.95 -54.12
N GLU A 266 29.47 -18.70 -53.70
CA GLU A 266 30.83 -18.65 -54.28
C GLU A 266 31.36 -20.06 -54.64
N GLU A 267 30.50 -21.00 -55.02
CA GLU A 267 30.93 -22.31 -55.59
C GLU A 267 30.01 -22.74 -56.74
N GLU A 268 29.79 -21.88 -57.75
CA GLU A 268 29.30 -22.30 -59.08
C GLU A 268 29.84 -21.33 -60.14
N GLU A 269 31.17 -21.27 -60.32
CA GLU A 269 31.81 -20.79 -61.55
C GLU A 269 33.31 -21.17 -61.51
N GLU A 270 33.63 -22.44 -61.75
CA GLU A 270 34.84 -22.89 -62.45
C GLU A 270 34.75 -24.41 -62.68
N ASP A 271 34.99 -24.79 -63.95
CA ASP A 271 35.11 -26.11 -64.59
C ASP A 271 33.85 -26.91 -65.00
#